data_AF-A0A948FB45-F1
#
_entry.id   AF-A0A948FB45-F1
#
_cell.length_a   1.000
_cell.length_b   1.000
_cell.length_c   1.000
_cell.angle_alpha   90.00
_cell.angle_beta   90.00
_cell.angle_gamma   90.00
#
_symmetry.space_group_name_H-M   'P 1'
#
loop_
_entity.id
_entity.type
_entity.pdbx_description
1 polymer ?
#
loop_
_entity_poly.entity_id
_entity_poly.type
_entity_poly.pdbx_seq_one_letter_code
_entity_poly.pdbx_strand_id
1 'polypeptide(L)'
;MLSEDLDNLHFTSELTGSTRNVLLAVTLGKVEAGATLSPVFDKEPEDIRRRLRTILETEEIPSHPIAAHSRVPEAIQSTVVQAILKIAATTDGAALMQQIRLPAPIAADYQRDYQHLEGVEVKQLSNWGK
;
A
#
# COMPACT_ATOMS: atom_id res chain seq x y z
N MET A 1 -8.88 19.54 -13.05
CA MET A 1 -7.96 19.39 -14.20
C MET A 1 -7.61 17.92 -14.46
N LEU A 2 -7.40 17.05 -13.45
CA LEU A 2 -7.20 15.60 -13.68
C LEU A 2 -8.50 14.81 -13.95
N SER A 3 -9.65 15.28 -13.45
CA SER A 3 -10.93 14.56 -13.58
C SER A 3 -11.50 14.56 -15.00
N GLU A 4 -11.35 15.66 -15.74
CA GLU A 4 -11.93 15.79 -17.10
C GLU A 4 -11.19 14.97 -18.16
N ASP A 5 -9.89 14.68 -17.96
CA ASP A 5 -9.10 13.86 -18.89
C ASP A 5 -9.31 12.35 -18.71
N LEU A 6 -9.69 11.91 -17.51
CA LEU A 6 -9.97 10.49 -17.22
C LEU A 6 -11.29 10.02 -17.84
N ASP A 7 -12.28 10.92 -17.97
CA ASP A 7 -13.60 10.60 -18.54
C ASP A 7 -13.53 10.17 -20.01
N ASN A 8 -12.46 10.53 -20.73
CA ASN A 8 -12.21 10.14 -22.12
C ASN A 8 -11.24 8.96 -22.27
N LEU A 9 -10.75 8.39 -21.17
CA LEU A 9 -9.84 7.25 -21.19
C LEU A 9 -10.63 5.95 -21.28
N HIS A 10 -10.78 5.42 -22.49
CA HIS A 10 -11.30 4.07 -22.68
C HIS A 10 -10.20 3.05 -22.41
N PHE A 11 -10.36 2.23 -21.36
CA PHE A 11 -9.43 1.15 -21.05
C PHE A 11 -10.17 -0.12 -20.63
N THR A 12 -9.48 -1.26 -20.72
CA THR A 12 -9.90 -2.52 -20.11
C THR A 12 -8.96 -2.82 -18.96
N SER A 13 -9.50 -3.17 -17.79
CA SER A 13 -8.69 -3.46 -16.60
C SER A 13 -8.29 -4.94 -16.52
N GLU A 14 -7.03 -5.22 -16.22
CA GLU A 14 -6.53 -6.56 -15.88
C GLU A 14 -5.98 -6.60 -14.44
N LEU A 15 -6.38 -7.57 -13.64
CA LEU A 15 -5.88 -7.78 -12.28
C LEU A 15 -4.79 -8.84 -12.28
N THR A 16 -3.55 -8.43 -12.04
CA THR A 16 -2.36 -9.30 -12.14
C THR A 16 -1.99 -10.03 -10.83
N GLY A 17 -2.80 -9.85 -9.77
CA GLY A 17 -2.69 -10.54 -8.49
C GLY A 17 -1.63 -10.02 -7.51
N SER A 18 -0.63 -9.26 -7.96
CA SER A 18 0.34 -8.60 -7.06
C SER A 18 0.89 -7.30 -7.62
N THR A 19 1.27 -6.37 -6.74
CA THR A 19 1.87 -5.07 -7.09
C THR A 19 3.11 -5.21 -7.98
N ARG A 20 3.91 -6.27 -7.77
CA ARG A 20 5.08 -6.57 -8.60
C ARG A 20 4.70 -7.10 -9.99
N ASN A 21 3.66 -7.92 -10.09
CA ASN A 21 3.22 -8.45 -11.38
C ASN A 21 2.72 -7.35 -12.32
N VAL A 22 2.16 -6.26 -11.78
CA VAL A 22 1.80 -5.08 -12.57
C VAL A 22 3.03 -4.52 -13.30
N LEU A 23 4.15 -4.31 -12.59
CA LEU A 23 5.40 -3.81 -13.17
C LEU A 23 5.93 -4.73 -14.27
N LEU A 24 5.86 -6.05 -14.05
CA LEU A 24 6.28 -7.05 -15.04
C LEU A 24 5.36 -7.06 -16.27
N ALA A 25 4.05 -6.93 -16.08
CA ALA A 25 3.09 -6.91 -17.19
C ALA A 25 3.33 -5.73 -18.13
N VAL A 26 3.56 -4.53 -17.58
CA VAL A 26 3.90 -3.34 -18.38
C VAL A 26 5.27 -3.52 -19.05
N THR A 27 6.27 -3.98 -18.31
CA THR A 27 7.63 -4.16 -18.85
C THR A 27 7.68 -5.15 -20.01
N LEU A 28 6.86 -6.21 -19.95
CA LEU A 28 6.74 -7.23 -20.99
C LEU A 28 5.78 -6.83 -22.13
N GLY A 29 5.17 -5.65 -22.07
CA GLY A 29 4.22 -5.17 -23.09
C GLY A 29 2.91 -5.96 -23.13
N LYS A 30 2.52 -6.59 -22.02
CA LYS A 30 1.20 -7.26 -21.90
C LYS A 30 0.06 -6.27 -21.70
N VAL A 31 0.37 -5.13 -21.08
CA VAL A 31 -0.55 -4.00 -20.86
C VAL A 31 0.22 -2.70 -21.09
N GLU A 32 -0.49 -1.64 -21.46
CA GLU A 32 0.11 -0.34 -21.80
C GLU A 32 0.53 0.46 -20.57
N ALA A 33 -0.18 0.28 -19.44
CA ALA A 33 0.08 0.97 -18.18
C ALA A 33 -0.41 0.14 -16.99
N GLY A 34 0.02 0.52 -15.78
CA GLY A 34 -0.40 -0.16 -14.56
C GLY A 34 -0.15 0.68 -13.30
N ALA A 35 -0.95 0.44 -12.26
CA ALA A 35 -0.83 1.09 -10.96
C ALA A 35 -0.01 0.22 -9.98
N THR A 36 0.96 0.83 -9.30
CA THR A 36 1.84 0.17 -8.34
C THR A 36 2.13 1.09 -7.15
N LEU A 37 2.87 0.59 -6.16
CA LEU A 37 3.37 1.38 -5.04
C LEU A 37 4.80 1.83 -5.32
N SER A 38 5.13 3.11 -5.06
CA SER A 38 6.48 3.66 -5.24
C SER A 38 7.57 2.80 -4.57
N PRO A 39 7.40 2.34 -3.30
CA PRO A 39 8.40 1.48 -2.66
C PRO A 39 8.59 0.11 -3.31
N VAL A 40 7.63 -0.37 -4.12
CA VAL A 40 7.77 -1.60 -4.89
C VAL A 40 8.55 -1.32 -6.17
N PHE A 41 8.23 -0.21 -6.87
CA PHE A 41 8.97 0.22 -8.06
C PHE A 41 10.44 0.53 -7.76
N ASP A 42 10.72 1.24 -6.66
CA ASP A 42 12.08 1.62 -6.25
C ASP A 42 12.98 0.41 -5.94
N LYS A 43 12.38 -0.72 -5.57
CA LYS A 43 13.09 -1.98 -5.28
C LYS A 43 13.33 -2.82 -6.52
N GLU A 44 12.78 -2.46 -7.68
CA GLU A 44 13.04 -3.22 -8.90
C GLU A 44 14.48 -3.02 -9.41
N PRO A 45 15.04 -4.05 -10.07
CA PRO A 45 16.31 -3.95 -10.77
C PRO A 45 16.36 -2.77 -11.75
N GLU A 46 17.55 -2.20 -11.93
CA GLU A 46 17.74 -0.99 -12.75
C GLU A 46 17.29 -1.17 -14.21
N ASP A 47 17.46 -2.36 -14.78
CA ASP A 47 17.01 -2.71 -16.13
C ASP A 47 15.48 -2.68 -16.26
N ILE A 48 14.74 -3.02 -15.20
CA ILE A 48 13.28 -2.87 -15.15
C ILE A 48 12.90 -1.40 -14.99
N ARG A 49 13.53 -0.69 -14.03
CA ARG A 49 13.22 0.72 -13.76
C ARG A 49 13.45 1.62 -14.98
N ARG A 50 14.50 1.39 -15.77
CA ARG A 50 14.78 2.15 -17.01
C ARG A 50 13.76 1.94 -18.14
N ARG A 51 12.97 0.86 -18.08
CA ARG A 51 11.93 0.54 -19.08
C ARG A 51 10.57 1.12 -18.75
N LEU A 52 10.43 1.71 -17.57
CA LEU A 52 9.19 2.25 -17.03
C LEU A 52 9.38 3.73 -16.70
N ARG A 53 8.28 4.47 -16.65
CA ARG A 53 8.26 5.85 -16.16
C ARG A 53 6.97 6.09 -15.40
N THR A 54 7.04 6.86 -14.32
CA THR A 54 5.85 7.33 -13.62
C THR A 54 5.15 8.38 -14.49
N ILE A 55 3.85 8.19 -14.74
CA ILE A 55 3.02 9.13 -15.51
C ILE A 55 2.05 9.91 -14.61
N LEU A 56 1.74 9.36 -13.44
CA LEU A 56 0.85 9.92 -12.44
C LEU A 56 1.25 9.39 -11.07
N GLU A 57 1.22 10.26 -10.07
CA GLU A 57 1.44 9.93 -8.66
C GLU A 57 0.21 10.35 -7.87
N THR A 58 -0.32 9.46 -7.05
CA THR A 58 -1.50 9.72 -6.21
C THR A 58 -1.08 10.38 -4.91
N GLU A 59 -2.06 10.87 -4.15
CA GLU A 59 -1.80 11.24 -2.75
C GLU A 59 -1.26 10.03 -1.96
N GLU A 60 -0.44 10.33 -0.95
CA GLU A 60 0.09 9.32 -0.06
C GLU A 60 -1.03 8.69 0.77
N ILE A 61 -1.03 7.36 0.85
CA ILE A 61 -1.93 6.61 1.73
C ILE A 61 -1.09 6.00 2.85
N PRO A 62 -1.53 6.07 4.12
CA PRO A 62 -0.81 5.45 5.22
C PRO A 62 -0.54 3.95 4.99
N SER A 63 0.62 3.49 5.46
CA SER A 63 1.01 2.08 5.38
C SER A 63 0.05 1.16 6.12
N HIS A 64 0.07 -0.14 5.81
CA HIS A 64 -0.86 -1.11 6.39
C HIS A 64 -0.87 -1.09 7.94
N PRO A 65 -2.05 -0.97 8.58
CA PRO A 65 -2.15 -1.00 10.03
C PRO A 65 -2.12 -2.44 10.58
N ILE A 66 -1.73 -2.57 11.83
CA ILE A 66 -2.09 -3.72 12.66
C ILE A 66 -3.47 -3.43 13.25
N ALA A 67 -4.50 -4.10 12.75
CA ALA A 67 -5.87 -3.90 13.21
C ALA A 67 -6.25 -4.90 14.31
N ALA A 68 -6.95 -4.42 15.34
CA ALA A 68 -7.53 -5.25 16.38
C ALA A 68 -9.05 -5.38 16.17
N HIS A 69 -9.60 -6.57 16.42
CA HIS A 69 -11.04 -6.75 16.43
C HIS A 69 -11.65 -6.04 17.64
N SER A 70 -12.83 -5.43 17.46
CA SER A 70 -13.62 -4.74 18.52
C SER A 70 -13.92 -5.56 19.78
N ARG A 71 -13.70 -6.88 19.76
CA ARG A 71 -13.89 -7.77 20.92
C ARG A 71 -12.69 -7.77 21.87
N VAL A 72 -11.54 -7.27 21.40
CA VAL A 72 -10.32 -7.17 22.19
C VAL A 72 -10.44 -5.92 23.07
N PRO A 73 -10.37 -6.02 24.41
CA PRO A 73 -10.46 -4.86 25.27
C PRO A 73 -9.40 -3.81 24.96
N GLU A 74 -9.76 -2.54 25.02
CA GLU A 74 -8.86 -1.42 24.69
C GLU A 74 -7.54 -1.47 25.47
N ALA A 75 -7.60 -1.77 26.77
CA ALA A 75 -6.40 -1.90 27.61
C ALA A 75 -5.39 -2.94 27.07
N ILE A 76 -5.88 -4.03 26.47
CA ILE A 76 -5.03 -5.04 25.83
C ILE A 76 -4.46 -4.51 24.51
N GLN A 77 -5.28 -3.83 23.70
CA GLN A 77 -4.82 -3.19 22.47
C GLN A 77 -3.69 -2.19 22.77
N SER A 78 -3.87 -1.31 23.74
CA SER A 78 -2.85 -0.35 24.17
C SER A 78 -1.58 -1.03 24.66
N THR A 79 -1.70 -2.14 25.42
CA THR A 79 -0.53 -2.91 25.88
C THR A 79 0.27 -3.46 24.71
N VAL A 80 -0.39 -4.01 23.69
CA VAL A 80 0.26 -4.54 22.49
C VAL A 80 0.94 -3.42 21.68
N VAL A 81 0.26 -2.28 21.48
CA VAL A 81 0.83 -1.11 20.81
C VAL A 81 2.12 -0.65 21.50
N GLN A 82 2.08 -0.49 22.83
CA GLN A 82 3.24 -0.06 23.60
C GLN A 82 4.38 -1.09 23.54
N ALA A 83 4.07 -2.39 23.56
CA ALA A 83 5.07 -3.43 23.41
C ALA A 83 5.79 -3.36 22.05
N ILE A 84 5.03 -3.22 20.95
CA ILE A 84 5.57 -3.10 19.59
C ILE A 84 6.50 -1.89 19.50
N LEU A 85 6.06 -0.73 19.97
CA LEU A 85 6.86 0.51 19.94
C LEU A 85 8.13 0.39 20.79
N LYS A 86 8.02 -0.22 21.98
CA LYS A 86 9.18 -0.43 22.86
C LYS A 86 10.21 -1.38 22.27
N ILE A 87 9.78 -2.45 21.61
CA ILE A 87 10.68 -3.37 20.90
C ILE A 87 11.40 -2.60 19.78
N ALA A 88 10.65 -1.90 18.94
CA ALA A 88 11.21 -1.15 17.82
C ALA A 88 12.17 0.00 18.22
N ALA A 89 12.06 0.50 19.44
CA ALA A 89 12.92 1.57 19.96
C ALA A 89 14.36 1.12 20.29
N THR A 90 14.65 -0.19 20.28
CA THR A 90 15.98 -0.74 20.53
C THR A 90 16.65 -1.18 19.23
N THR A 91 17.98 -1.12 19.14
CA THR A 91 18.72 -1.56 17.94
C THR A 91 18.42 -3.01 17.58
N ASP A 92 18.49 -3.92 18.55
CA ASP A 92 18.23 -5.34 18.34
C ASP A 92 16.75 -5.58 17.97
N GLY A 93 15.83 -4.89 18.64
CA GLY A 93 14.41 -4.99 18.33
C GLY A 93 14.06 -4.44 16.95
N ALA A 94 14.64 -3.32 16.52
CA ALA A 94 14.49 -2.80 15.17
C ALA A 94 15.00 -3.81 14.11
N ALA A 95 16.15 -4.46 14.38
CA ALA A 95 16.67 -5.51 13.51
C ALA A 95 15.73 -6.73 13.42
N LEU A 96 15.09 -7.13 14.53
CA LEU A 96 14.06 -8.18 14.53
C LEU A 96 12.82 -7.75 13.74
N MET A 97 12.32 -6.53 13.98
CA MET A 97 11.14 -6.02 13.31
C MET A 97 11.34 -5.88 11.79
N GLN A 98 12.56 -5.57 11.35
CA GLN A 98 12.92 -5.54 9.93
C GLN A 98 12.69 -6.91 9.24
N GLN A 99 12.96 -8.02 9.93
CA GLN A 99 12.77 -9.37 9.38
C GLN A 99 11.29 -9.69 9.09
N ILE A 100 10.38 -9.08 9.86
CA ILE A 100 8.92 -9.22 9.66
C ILE A 100 8.32 -8.05 8.87
N ARG A 101 9.16 -7.24 8.20
CA ARG A 101 8.73 -6.09 7.37
C ARG A 101 7.99 -5.00 8.15
N LEU A 102 8.34 -4.80 9.43
CA LEU A 102 7.87 -3.69 10.27
C LEU A 102 9.04 -2.83 10.79
N PRO A 103 9.94 -2.33 9.94
CA PRO A 103 11.21 -1.74 10.39
C PRO A 103 11.06 -0.49 11.27
N ALA A 104 9.96 0.25 11.15
CA ALA A 104 9.71 1.49 11.90
C ALA A 104 8.20 1.68 12.17
N PRO A 105 7.61 0.91 13.10
CA PRO A 105 6.20 1.05 13.42
C PRO A 105 5.95 2.36 14.16
N ILE A 106 4.82 3.00 13.86
CA ILE A 106 4.34 4.21 14.53
C ILE A 106 2.94 3.97 15.10
N ALA A 107 2.54 4.82 16.05
CA ALA A 107 1.17 4.81 16.56
C ALA A 107 0.19 5.27 15.47
N ALA A 108 -0.62 4.34 15.00
CA ALA A 108 -1.70 4.61 14.06
C ALA A 108 -2.89 5.29 14.76
N ASP A 109 -3.53 6.22 14.07
CA ASP A 109 -4.78 6.87 14.49
C ASP A 109 -5.83 6.68 13.40
N TYR A 110 -6.98 6.09 13.74
CA TYR A 110 -7.99 5.77 12.75
C TYR A 110 -8.54 7.00 12.02
N GLN A 111 -8.88 8.06 12.78
CA GLN A 111 -9.52 9.26 12.25
C GLN A 111 -8.57 10.02 11.33
N ARG A 112 -7.31 10.17 11.76
CA ARG A 112 -6.27 10.85 11.00
C ARG A 112 -5.84 10.05 9.77
N ASP A 113 -5.58 8.75 9.95
CA ASP A 113 -4.85 7.96 8.95
C ASP A 113 -5.78 7.21 7.97
N TYR A 114 -6.97 6.77 8.37
CA TYR A 114 -7.76 5.83 7.57
C TYR A 114 -9.21 6.24 7.30
N GLN A 115 -9.80 7.15 8.09
CA GLN A 115 -11.21 7.51 7.95
C GLN A 115 -11.56 8.04 6.55
N HIS A 116 -10.66 8.79 5.91
CA HIS A 116 -10.88 9.30 4.56
C HIS A 116 -11.01 8.18 3.50
N LEU A 117 -10.45 7.00 3.75
CA LEU A 117 -10.54 5.84 2.86
C LEU A 117 -11.94 5.21 2.84
N GLU A 118 -12.79 5.48 3.84
CA GLU A 118 -14.19 5.01 3.82
C GLU A 118 -14.99 5.57 2.64
N GLY A 119 -14.59 6.73 2.10
CA GLY A 119 -15.19 7.32 0.92
C GLY A 119 -14.82 6.64 -0.40
N VAL A 120 -13.88 5.69 -0.39
CA VAL A 120 -13.42 5.00 -1.60
C VAL A 120 -14.41 3.88 -1.98
N GLU A 121 -15.00 3.98 -3.16
CA GLU A 121 -15.91 2.95 -3.67
C GLU A 121 -15.17 1.73 -4.25
N VAL A 122 -14.64 0.87 -3.37
CA VAL A 122 -13.81 -0.30 -3.74
C VAL A 122 -14.51 -1.26 -4.73
N LYS A 123 -15.85 -1.35 -4.68
CA LYS A 123 -16.65 -2.19 -5.59
C LYS A 123 -16.66 -1.68 -7.03
N GLN A 124 -16.44 -0.38 -7.23
CA GLN A 124 -16.29 0.18 -8.58
C GLN A 124 -14.86 -0.08 -9.12
N LEU A 125 -13.88 -0.18 -8.22
CA LEU A 125 -12.47 -0.37 -8.56
C LEU A 125 -12.09 -1.85 -8.78
N SER A 126 -12.91 -2.79 -8.30
CA SER A 126 -12.60 -4.21 -8.36
C SER A 126 -13.85 -5.08 -8.27
N ASN A 127 -13.78 -6.29 -8.81
CA ASN A 127 -14.80 -7.33 -8.61
C ASN A 127 -14.74 -7.97 -7.21
N TRP A 128 -14.18 -7.29 -6.21
CA TRP A 128 -14.01 -7.85 -4.87
C TRP A 128 -15.35 -8.24 -4.25
N GLY A 129 -15.50 -9.53 -3.90
CA GLY A 129 -16.70 -10.07 -3.28
C GLY A 129 -17.77 -10.58 -4.26
N LYS A 130 -17.48 -10.59 -5.57
CA LYS A 130 -18.08 -11.51 -6.55
C LYS A 130 -17.16 -12.70 -6.75
#